data_AF-A0A925ENX5-F1
#
_entry.id   AF-A0A925ENX5-F1
#
_cell.length_a   1.000
_cell.length_b   1.000
_cell.length_c   1.000
_cell.angle_alpha   90.00
_cell.angle_beta   90.00
_cell.angle_gamma   90.00
#
_symmetry.space_group_name_H-M   'P 1'
#
loop_
_entity.id
_entity.type
_entity.pdbx_description
1 polymer ?
#
loop_
_entity_poly.entity_id
_entity_poly.type
_entity_poly.pdbx_seq_one_letter_code
_entity_poly.pdbx_strand_id
1 'polypeptide(L)'
;FNYGRNEIRNFLTANALFWFEEYHIDGIRVDAVAAMLYLNYSRKDGEWVANKYGGAENLEAITFLQQLNALIFEYYPGALTIAEESTSWPLVSRPTYLGGLGFNLKWNMGWMHDTLHYFSESPGNRPYHHNEITFSITYAFFENFVLAFSHDEVVHLKGSMPGKMPGDAWQKFANLRALFTYMYGHPGKKTIFMGMEFGQWAEWNFDQSLDWHLIKSWPHKELLRFFSDINRLYKTERALWEDDFTAAGFAWINCNDLQNSVFSFLRRSKETGEFLVFVCNFTPTFHRHYRVGVPQGGYYAELLNSDSTIYGGSNQGNMGGLYSNPWPLHDHPHSLGLHVPPLGCLILKWYPEEVPKTLL
;
A
#
# COMPACT_ATOMS: atom_id res chain seq x y z
N PHE A 1 15.83 4.13 -26.57
CA PHE A 1 16.08 3.29 -27.76
C PHE A 1 15.23 3.77 -28.95
N ASN A 2 15.57 3.41 -30.19
CA ASN A 2 14.69 3.66 -31.35
C ASN A 2 13.70 2.49 -31.49
N TYR A 3 12.54 2.60 -30.84
CA TYR A 3 11.51 1.54 -30.77
C TYR A 3 10.83 1.24 -32.12
N GLY A 4 10.91 2.16 -33.08
CA GLY A 4 10.35 1.98 -34.43
C GLY A 4 11.17 1.02 -35.30
N ARG A 5 12.46 0.83 -34.98
CA ARG A 5 13.35 -0.05 -35.73
C ARG A 5 13.17 -1.51 -35.29
N ASN A 6 12.85 -2.39 -36.26
CA ASN A 6 12.49 -3.78 -36.00
C ASN A 6 13.54 -4.55 -35.20
N GLU A 7 14.83 -4.42 -35.53
CA GLU A 7 15.88 -5.17 -34.83
C GLU A 7 16.06 -4.71 -33.39
N ILE A 8 15.87 -3.41 -33.12
CA ILE A 8 15.93 -2.85 -31.76
C ILE A 8 14.73 -3.31 -30.94
N ARG A 9 13.53 -3.27 -31.53
CA ARG A 9 12.31 -3.77 -30.88
C ARG A 9 12.42 -5.26 -30.57
N ASN A 10 12.94 -6.05 -31.51
CA ASN A 10 13.18 -7.48 -31.33
C ASN A 10 14.22 -7.73 -30.22
N PHE A 11 15.34 -6.98 -30.21
CA PHE A 11 16.37 -7.11 -29.18
C PHE A 11 15.79 -6.91 -27.77
N LEU A 12 15.00 -5.86 -27.55
CA LEU A 12 14.40 -5.57 -26.24
C LEU A 12 13.33 -6.60 -25.85
N THR A 13 12.47 -6.98 -26.81
CA THR A 13 11.39 -7.95 -26.56
C THR A 13 11.96 -9.33 -26.26
N ALA A 14 12.91 -9.81 -27.07
CA ALA A 14 13.58 -11.08 -26.86
C ALA A 14 14.40 -11.07 -25.55
N ASN A 15 14.98 -9.93 -25.16
CA ASN A 15 15.67 -9.83 -23.88
C ASN A 15 14.72 -10.02 -22.69
N ALA A 16 13.52 -9.44 -22.73
CA ALA A 16 12.55 -9.65 -21.65
C ALA A 16 12.14 -11.13 -21.56
N LEU A 17 11.78 -11.75 -22.68
CA LEU A 17 11.40 -13.17 -22.72
C LEU A 17 12.56 -14.09 -22.30
N PHE A 18 13.80 -13.75 -22.67
CA PHE A 18 15.00 -14.49 -22.25
C PHE A 18 15.14 -14.59 -20.73
N TRP A 19 14.80 -13.54 -19.96
CA TRP A 19 14.83 -13.62 -18.50
C TRP A 19 13.78 -14.57 -17.93
N PHE A 20 12.58 -14.62 -18.53
CA PHE A 20 11.57 -15.59 -18.13
C PHE A 20 11.98 -17.02 -18.51
N GLU A 21 12.52 -17.22 -19.72
CA GLU A 21 12.88 -18.55 -20.23
C GLU A 21 14.12 -19.14 -19.53
N GLU A 22 15.19 -18.37 -19.39
CA GLU A 22 16.49 -18.91 -18.94
C GLU A 22 16.69 -18.77 -17.43
N TYR A 23 16.07 -17.77 -16.82
CA TYR A 23 16.23 -17.47 -15.39
C TYR A 23 14.96 -17.71 -14.57
N HIS A 24 13.85 -18.06 -15.22
CA HIS A 24 12.58 -18.42 -14.57
C HIS A 24 12.09 -17.34 -13.59
N ILE A 25 12.25 -16.06 -13.93
CA ILE A 25 11.70 -14.97 -13.10
C ILE A 25 10.18 -14.95 -13.19
N ASP A 26 9.50 -14.55 -12.11
CA ASP A 26 8.03 -14.48 -12.08
C ASP A 26 7.47 -13.14 -12.59
N GLY A 27 8.33 -12.15 -12.84
CA GLY A 27 7.87 -10.85 -13.29
C GLY A 27 8.95 -9.80 -13.46
N ILE A 28 8.56 -8.70 -14.10
CA ILE A 28 9.39 -7.52 -14.35
C ILE A 28 8.72 -6.26 -13.80
N ARG A 29 9.55 -5.29 -13.41
CA ARG A 29 9.11 -3.92 -13.09
C ARG A 29 9.85 -2.96 -14.00
N VAL A 30 9.12 -2.08 -14.69
CA VAL A 30 9.67 -1.03 -15.54
C VAL A 30 9.60 0.30 -14.79
N ASP A 31 10.76 0.90 -14.57
CA ASP A 31 10.94 2.22 -13.97
C ASP A 31 10.74 3.33 -15.01
N ALA A 32 10.27 4.49 -14.56
CA ALA A 32 10.13 5.72 -15.33
C ALA A 32 9.44 5.53 -16.69
N VAL A 33 8.29 4.83 -16.73
CA VAL A 33 7.56 4.55 -17.98
C VAL A 33 7.20 5.84 -18.73
N ALA A 34 6.95 6.94 -18.01
CA ALA A 34 6.71 8.25 -18.61
C ALA A 34 7.86 8.72 -19.53
N ALA A 35 9.12 8.37 -19.22
CA ALA A 35 10.28 8.69 -20.06
C ALA A 35 10.24 7.99 -21.43
N MET A 36 9.51 6.88 -21.52
CA MET A 36 9.26 6.20 -22.79
C MET A 36 8.07 6.81 -23.53
N LEU A 37 6.99 7.12 -22.81
CA LEU A 37 5.70 7.50 -23.38
C LEU A 37 5.68 8.90 -24.01
N TYR A 38 6.54 9.82 -23.57
CA TYR A 38 6.49 11.22 -23.98
C TYR A 38 7.72 11.64 -24.78
N LEU A 39 7.51 12.18 -25.98
CA LEU A 39 8.56 12.76 -26.83
C LEU A 39 9.16 14.03 -26.23
N ASN A 40 8.45 14.70 -25.33
CA ASN A 40 8.87 15.91 -24.62
C ASN A 40 9.32 15.65 -23.17
N TYR A 41 9.50 14.38 -22.76
CA TYR A 41 9.96 14.07 -21.41
C TYR A 41 11.30 14.75 -21.10
N SER A 42 11.32 15.59 -20.06
CA SER A 42 12.49 16.39 -19.65
C SER A 42 13.11 17.25 -20.76
N ARG A 43 12.32 17.72 -21.72
CA ARG A 43 12.75 18.62 -22.82
C ARG A 43 11.97 19.92 -22.80
N LYS A 44 12.62 21.03 -23.15
CA LYS A 44 11.97 22.35 -23.20
C LYS A 44 11.21 22.54 -24.50
N ASP A 45 10.35 23.54 -24.53
CA ASP A 45 9.66 23.97 -25.75
C ASP A 45 10.68 24.32 -26.85
N GLY A 46 10.46 23.77 -28.06
CA GLY A 46 11.36 23.91 -29.21
C GLY A 46 12.49 22.88 -29.29
N GLU A 47 12.69 22.03 -28.26
CA GLU A 47 13.74 20.99 -28.23
C GLU A 47 13.20 19.58 -28.59
N TRP A 48 11.93 19.48 -28.99
CA TRP A 48 11.29 18.22 -29.36
C TRP A 48 10.33 18.43 -30.54
N VAL A 49 9.97 17.32 -31.20
CA VAL A 49 9.07 17.32 -32.36
C VAL A 49 7.88 16.42 -32.05
N ALA A 50 6.68 16.90 -32.37
CA ALA A 50 5.44 16.16 -32.18
C ALA A 50 5.38 14.89 -33.04
N ASN A 51 4.54 13.94 -32.63
CA ASN A 51 4.23 12.77 -33.41
C ASN A 51 3.43 13.14 -34.68
N LYS A 52 3.20 12.14 -35.55
CA LYS A 52 2.48 12.32 -36.82
C LYS A 52 1.03 12.85 -36.70
N TYR A 53 0.46 12.88 -35.48
CA TYR A 53 -0.86 13.41 -35.18
C TYR A 53 -0.82 14.77 -34.45
N GLY A 54 0.38 15.33 -34.24
CA GLY A 54 0.57 16.62 -33.56
C GLY A 54 0.65 16.54 -32.03
N GLY A 55 0.62 15.33 -31.45
CA GLY A 55 0.72 15.13 -30.00
C GLY A 55 2.13 14.84 -29.49
N ALA A 56 2.28 14.77 -28.16
CA ALA A 56 3.54 14.47 -27.49
C ALA A 56 3.79 12.98 -27.25
N GLU A 57 2.83 12.13 -27.59
CA GLU A 57 2.87 10.69 -27.33
C GLU A 57 3.89 10.02 -28.26
N ASN A 58 4.78 9.22 -27.69
CA ASN A 58 5.76 8.41 -28.41
C ASN A 58 5.09 7.10 -28.87
N LEU A 59 4.49 7.14 -30.07
CA LEU A 59 3.68 6.05 -30.61
C LEU A 59 4.47 4.74 -30.74
N GLU A 60 5.74 4.82 -31.10
CA GLU A 60 6.63 3.65 -31.24
C GLU A 60 6.91 3.01 -29.88
N ALA A 61 7.11 3.80 -28.83
CA ALA A 61 7.29 3.28 -27.47
C ALA A 61 6.01 2.66 -26.91
N ILE A 62 4.85 3.29 -27.15
CA ILE A 62 3.54 2.75 -26.76
C ILE A 62 3.31 1.38 -27.42
N THR A 63 3.52 1.31 -28.74
CA THR A 63 3.39 0.06 -29.51
C THR A 63 4.33 -1.01 -28.98
N PHE A 64 5.59 -0.65 -28.67
CA PHE A 64 6.55 -1.57 -28.07
C PHE A 64 6.08 -2.12 -26.72
N LEU A 65 5.62 -1.28 -25.80
CA LEU A 65 5.14 -1.72 -24.48
C LEU A 65 3.92 -2.64 -24.60
N GLN A 66 2.99 -2.33 -25.49
CA GLN A 66 1.82 -3.17 -25.76
C GLN A 66 2.23 -4.55 -26.30
N GLN A 67 3.16 -4.59 -27.28
CA GLN A 67 3.67 -5.85 -27.83
C GLN A 67 4.45 -6.66 -26.79
N LEU A 68 5.31 -6.01 -26.02
CA LEU A 68 6.09 -6.62 -24.95
C LEU A 68 5.19 -7.31 -23.94
N ASN A 69 4.22 -6.58 -23.38
CA ASN A 69 3.31 -7.15 -22.38
C ASN A 69 2.44 -8.27 -22.97
N ALA A 70 1.89 -8.08 -24.18
CA ALA A 70 1.08 -9.11 -24.82
C ALA A 70 1.86 -10.43 -24.98
N LEU A 71 3.11 -10.36 -25.44
CA LEU A 71 3.96 -11.55 -25.59
C LEU A 71 4.35 -12.16 -24.25
N ILE A 72 4.69 -11.36 -23.23
CA ILE A 72 4.98 -11.89 -21.89
C ILE A 72 3.80 -12.71 -21.36
N PHE A 73 2.57 -12.20 -21.46
CA PHE A 73 1.39 -12.93 -20.99
C PHE A 73 0.96 -14.10 -21.88
N GLU A 74 1.30 -14.08 -23.18
CA GLU A 74 1.08 -15.21 -24.07
C GLU A 74 1.96 -16.41 -23.69
N TYR A 75 3.26 -16.18 -23.48
CA TYR A 75 4.20 -17.25 -23.11
C TYR A 75 4.17 -17.58 -21.62
N TYR A 76 3.90 -16.60 -20.75
CA TYR A 76 3.94 -16.72 -19.28
C TYR A 76 2.68 -16.11 -18.63
N PRO A 77 1.51 -16.78 -18.69
CA PRO A 77 0.22 -16.21 -18.28
C PRO A 77 0.13 -15.76 -16.81
N GLY A 78 0.96 -16.34 -15.93
CA GLY A 78 1.01 -16.01 -14.50
C GLY A 78 1.99 -14.90 -14.12
N ALA A 79 2.72 -14.32 -15.09
CA ALA A 79 3.76 -13.34 -14.81
C ALA A 79 3.22 -12.04 -14.20
N LEU A 80 4.09 -11.30 -13.52
CA LEU A 80 3.83 -9.92 -13.13
C LEU A 80 4.54 -8.95 -14.07
N THR A 81 3.83 -7.96 -14.58
CA THR A 81 4.45 -6.81 -15.26
C THR A 81 3.97 -5.54 -14.58
N ILE A 82 4.91 -4.85 -13.94
CA ILE A 82 4.64 -3.72 -13.05
C ILE A 82 5.20 -2.44 -13.66
N ALA A 83 4.38 -1.41 -13.81
CA ALA A 83 4.82 -0.09 -14.25
C ALA A 83 4.94 0.90 -13.08
N GLU A 84 6.00 1.70 -13.08
CA GLU A 84 5.98 3.01 -12.41
C GLU A 84 5.80 4.09 -13.48
N GLU A 85 4.68 4.79 -13.39
CA GLU A 85 4.23 5.79 -14.35
C GLU A 85 3.61 6.95 -13.55
N SER A 86 4.18 8.15 -13.68
CA SER A 86 3.99 9.27 -12.77
C SER A 86 3.27 10.50 -13.38
N THR A 87 2.67 10.37 -14.57
CA THR A 87 2.00 11.46 -15.30
C THR A 87 0.49 11.26 -15.47
N SER A 88 -0.07 10.27 -14.78
CA SER A 88 -1.50 9.89 -14.87
C SER A 88 -1.91 9.38 -16.26
N TRP A 89 -0.99 8.70 -16.96
CA TRP A 89 -1.37 7.99 -18.19
C TRP A 89 -2.50 6.99 -17.88
N PRO A 90 -3.58 6.96 -18.66
CA PRO A 90 -4.72 6.09 -18.38
C PRO A 90 -4.48 4.66 -18.87
N LEU A 91 -5.14 3.69 -18.24
CA LEU A 91 -5.16 2.28 -18.68
C LEU A 91 -3.76 1.64 -18.73
N VAL A 92 -2.86 2.06 -17.84
CA VAL A 92 -1.49 1.52 -17.78
C VAL A 92 -1.54 0.03 -17.46
N SER A 93 -2.35 -0.35 -16.46
CA SER A 93 -2.49 -1.72 -15.98
C SER A 93 -3.75 -2.42 -16.53
N ARG A 94 -4.06 -2.15 -17.80
CA ARG A 94 -5.24 -2.69 -18.49
C ARG A 94 -4.84 -3.42 -19.77
N PRO A 95 -5.63 -4.40 -20.24
CA PRO A 95 -5.33 -5.16 -21.44
C PRO A 95 -5.17 -4.28 -22.68
N THR A 96 -4.27 -4.70 -23.57
CA THR A 96 -3.94 -3.98 -24.81
C THR A 96 -5.13 -3.87 -25.78
N TYR A 97 -6.02 -4.88 -25.80
CA TYR A 97 -7.24 -4.85 -26.62
C TYR A 97 -8.29 -3.82 -26.16
N LEU A 98 -8.16 -3.27 -24.95
CA LEU A 98 -8.95 -2.13 -24.46
C LEU A 98 -8.24 -0.79 -24.64
N GLY A 99 -7.09 -0.76 -25.31
CA GLY A 99 -6.24 0.42 -25.47
C GLY A 99 -5.26 0.65 -24.32
N GLY A 100 -5.12 -0.30 -23.39
CA GLY A 100 -4.14 -0.20 -22.31
C GLY A 100 -2.69 -0.46 -22.73
N LEU A 101 -1.73 -0.21 -21.84
CA LEU A 101 -0.32 -0.54 -22.07
C LEU A 101 0.00 -2.02 -21.85
N GLY A 102 -0.93 -2.78 -21.27
CA GLY A 102 -0.80 -4.22 -21.06
C GLY A 102 -0.11 -4.62 -19.76
N PHE A 103 0.32 -3.69 -18.90
CA PHE A 103 0.80 -4.07 -17.57
C PHE A 103 -0.35 -4.71 -16.78
N ASN A 104 -0.05 -5.58 -15.82
CA ASN A 104 -1.08 -6.06 -14.88
C ASN A 104 -1.09 -5.32 -13.55
N LEU A 105 -0.05 -4.52 -13.28
CA LEU A 105 0.09 -3.72 -12.06
C LEU A 105 0.73 -2.34 -12.34
N LYS A 106 0.36 -1.33 -11.55
CA LYS A 106 0.95 0.02 -11.56
C LYS A 106 1.29 0.47 -10.14
N TRP A 107 2.46 1.07 -9.92
CA TRP A 107 2.77 1.73 -8.65
C TRP A 107 1.86 2.94 -8.41
N ASN A 108 1.28 3.03 -7.22
CA ASN A 108 0.43 4.16 -6.83
C ASN A 108 1.29 5.29 -6.23
N MET A 109 1.91 6.08 -7.10
CA MET A 109 2.77 7.19 -6.69
C MET A 109 2.01 8.30 -5.95
N GLY A 110 0.73 8.52 -6.30
CA GLY A 110 -0.14 9.47 -5.60
C GLY A 110 -0.38 9.05 -4.15
N TRP A 111 -0.81 7.80 -3.93
CA TRP A 111 -0.95 7.26 -2.57
C TRP A 111 0.36 7.34 -1.79
N MET A 112 1.50 7.02 -2.42
CA MET A 112 2.80 7.05 -1.75
C MET A 112 3.11 8.46 -1.25
N HIS A 113 3.01 9.46 -2.13
CA HIS A 113 3.28 10.86 -1.80
C HIS A 113 2.37 11.37 -0.69
N ASP A 114 1.05 11.21 -0.86
CA ASP A 114 0.03 11.69 0.07
C ASP A 114 0.22 11.02 1.45
N THR A 115 0.47 9.71 1.47
CA THR A 115 0.62 8.98 2.73
C THR A 115 1.92 9.36 3.45
N LEU A 116 3.05 9.48 2.75
CA LEU A 116 4.31 9.90 3.39
C LEU A 116 4.24 11.33 3.90
N HIS A 117 3.60 12.23 3.15
CA HIS A 117 3.40 13.61 3.58
C HIS A 117 2.56 13.64 4.87
N TYR A 118 1.38 13.00 4.87
CA TYR A 118 0.51 12.91 6.04
C TYR A 118 1.20 12.38 7.30
N PHE A 119 2.01 11.32 7.16
CA PHE A 119 2.70 10.72 8.32
C PHE A 119 3.91 11.54 8.77
N SER A 120 4.50 12.34 7.89
CA SER A 120 5.58 13.29 8.24
C SER A 120 5.06 14.51 9.00
N GLU A 121 3.77 14.82 8.84
CA GLU A 121 3.12 15.91 9.53
C GLU A 121 2.96 15.66 11.03
N SER A 122 3.18 16.72 11.82
CA SER A 122 2.97 16.66 13.26
C SER A 122 1.52 16.24 13.57
N PRO A 123 1.26 15.44 14.63
CA PRO A 123 -0.09 14.93 14.87
C PRO A 123 -1.18 16.00 14.97
N GLY A 124 -0.85 17.20 15.46
CA GLY A 124 -1.78 18.33 15.52
C GLY A 124 -2.11 18.95 14.17
N ASN A 125 -1.28 18.74 13.14
CA ASN A 125 -1.50 19.25 11.78
C ASN A 125 -2.25 18.25 10.87
N ARG A 126 -2.31 16.98 11.25
CA ARG A 126 -3.00 15.91 10.49
C ARG A 126 -4.48 16.19 10.15
N PRO A 127 -5.28 16.89 10.98
CA PRO A 127 -6.63 17.26 10.59
C PRO A 127 -6.69 18.12 9.31
N TYR A 128 -5.69 18.95 9.04
CA TYR A 128 -5.66 19.80 7.84
C TYR A 128 -5.29 19.03 6.56
N HIS A 129 -4.77 17.81 6.73
CA HIS A 129 -4.29 16.93 5.66
C HIS A 129 -5.09 15.63 5.59
N HIS A 130 -6.24 15.56 6.24
CA HIS A 130 -7.05 14.34 6.37
C HIS A 130 -7.45 13.75 5.01
N ASN A 131 -7.59 14.60 3.99
CA ASN A 131 -7.88 14.19 2.62
C ASN A 131 -6.75 13.34 2.02
N GLU A 132 -5.50 13.51 2.43
CA GLU A 132 -4.36 12.74 1.91
C GLU A 132 -4.50 11.23 2.17
N ILE A 133 -5.11 10.87 3.29
CA ILE A 133 -5.45 9.47 3.59
C ILE A 133 -6.65 9.00 2.75
N THR A 134 -7.68 9.82 2.56
CA THR A 134 -8.91 9.37 1.91
C THR A 134 -8.91 9.44 0.39
N PHE A 135 -8.08 10.32 -0.20
CA PHE A 135 -8.17 10.70 -1.60
C PHE A 135 -7.83 9.55 -2.54
N SER A 136 -6.81 8.76 -2.22
CA SER A 136 -6.38 7.63 -3.06
C SER A 136 -7.47 6.60 -3.32
N ILE A 137 -8.40 6.38 -2.38
CA ILE A 137 -9.54 5.48 -2.55
C ILE A 137 -10.47 5.91 -3.70
N THR A 138 -10.56 7.21 -4.00
CA THR A 138 -11.42 7.72 -5.08
C THR A 138 -11.03 7.22 -6.47
N TYR A 139 -9.76 6.85 -6.66
CA TYR A 139 -9.23 6.31 -7.90
C TYR A 139 -8.56 4.93 -7.75
N ALA A 140 -8.52 4.34 -6.55
CA ALA A 140 -7.82 3.09 -6.25
C ALA A 140 -8.26 1.88 -7.11
N PHE A 141 -9.41 1.97 -7.76
CA PHE A 141 -9.98 0.91 -8.61
C PHE A 141 -9.88 1.21 -10.12
N PHE A 142 -9.27 2.34 -10.50
CA PHE A 142 -9.06 2.69 -11.92
C PHE A 142 -7.93 1.89 -12.55
N GLU A 143 -6.93 1.52 -11.76
CA GLU A 143 -5.78 0.68 -12.12
C GLU A 143 -5.63 -0.43 -11.07
N ASN A 144 -4.86 -1.47 -11.40
CA ASN A 144 -4.45 -2.49 -10.45
C ASN A 144 -3.21 -1.99 -9.69
N PHE A 145 -3.44 -1.31 -8.58
CA PHE A 145 -2.35 -0.63 -7.88
C PHE A 145 -1.47 -1.55 -7.01
N VAL A 146 -0.18 -1.21 -6.98
CA VAL A 146 0.79 -1.62 -5.96
C VAL A 146 1.10 -0.40 -5.11
N LEU A 147 0.92 -0.52 -3.80
CA LEU A 147 1.33 0.45 -2.80
C LEU A 147 2.82 0.21 -2.52
N ALA A 148 3.67 1.12 -2.96
CA ALA A 148 5.11 0.95 -2.93
C ALA A 148 5.80 2.07 -2.12
N PHE A 149 6.56 1.68 -1.10
CA PHE A 149 7.62 2.51 -0.54
C PHE A 149 8.95 1.95 -1.04
N SER A 150 9.53 2.60 -2.05
CA SER A 150 10.71 2.12 -2.76
C SER A 150 12.02 2.67 -2.14
N HIS A 151 13.13 2.28 -2.75
CA HIS A 151 14.45 2.82 -2.44
C HIS A 151 14.55 4.34 -2.67
N ASP A 152 13.84 4.88 -3.66
CA ASP A 152 13.85 6.30 -3.99
C ASP A 152 13.32 7.17 -2.86
N GLU A 153 12.55 6.61 -1.93
CA GLU A 153 11.93 7.36 -0.84
C GLU A 153 12.82 7.47 0.41
N VAL A 154 13.97 6.80 0.45
CA VAL A 154 14.87 6.76 1.62
C VAL A 154 16.31 7.12 1.27
N VAL A 155 16.48 8.00 0.29
CA VAL A 155 17.77 8.53 -0.20
C VAL A 155 17.67 10.04 -0.46
N HIS A 156 18.79 10.65 -0.86
CA HIS A 156 18.87 12.02 -1.37
C HIS A 156 18.22 13.07 -0.44
N LEU A 157 18.51 12.97 0.87
CA LEU A 157 18.01 13.88 1.91
C LEU A 157 16.50 13.80 2.18
N LYS A 158 15.81 12.79 1.63
CA LYS A 158 14.40 12.52 1.97
C LYS A 158 14.24 11.92 3.37
N GLY A 159 15.31 11.48 4.00
CA GLY A 159 15.33 10.79 5.28
C GLY A 159 14.90 9.32 5.20
N SER A 160 15.35 8.52 6.17
CA SER A 160 14.86 7.16 6.38
C SER A 160 13.40 7.14 6.83
N MET A 161 12.74 5.98 6.78
CA MET A 161 11.35 5.86 7.25
C MET A 161 11.15 6.34 8.70
N PRO A 162 11.95 5.93 9.71
CA PRO A 162 11.86 6.53 11.06
C PRO A 162 12.22 8.02 11.08
N GLY A 163 13.11 8.47 10.20
CA GLY A 163 13.51 9.87 10.05
C GLY A 163 12.35 10.79 9.70
N LYS A 164 11.44 10.32 8.84
CA LYS A 164 10.24 11.06 8.39
C LYS A 164 9.20 11.27 9.49
N MET A 165 9.12 10.35 10.46
CA MET A 165 8.04 10.39 11.47
C MET A 165 8.29 11.47 12.54
N PRO A 166 7.27 12.22 13.00
CA PRO A 166 7.43 13.18 14.07
C PRO A 166 7.50 12.51 15.45
N GLY A 167 8.00 13.26 16.44
CA GLY A 167 8.01 12.85 17.84
C GLY A 167 9.29 12.15 18.28
N ASP A 168 9.24 11.60 19.49
CA ASP A 168 10.33 10.82 20.08
C ASP A 168 10.49 9.44 19.41
N ALA A 169 11.49 8.66 19.84
CA ALA A 169 11.75 7.34 19.27
C ALA A 169 10.55 6.37 19.39
N TRP A 170 9.78 6.44 20.47
CA TRP A 170 8.59 5.61 20.63
C TRP A 170 7.51 6.02 19.63
N GLN A 171 7.23 7.32 19.52
CA GLN A 171 6.24 7.87 18.59
C GLN A 171 6.63 7.63 17.13
N LYS A 172 7.91 7.71 16.79
CA LYS A 172 8.41 7.40 15.44
C LYS A 172 8.09 5.95 15.06
N PHE A 173 8.37 5.00 15.93
CA PHE A 173 8.08 3.58 15.67
C PHE A 173 6.58 3.26 15.73
N ALA A 174 5.81 3.94 16.59
CA ALA A 174 4.35 3.83 16.58
C ALA A 174 3.75 4.32 15.25
N ASN A 175 4.21 5.47 14.74
CA ASN A 175 3.83 5.95 13.41
C ASN A 175 4.17 4.96 12.30
N LEU A 176 5.35 4.34 12.31
CA LEU A 176 5.70 3.30 11.33
C LEU A 176 4.71 2.14 11.38
N ARG A 177 4.43 1.60 12.57
CA ARG A 177 3.48 0.48 12.70
C ARG A 177 2.07 0.88 12.27
N ALA A 178 1.61 2.10 12.59
CA ALA A 178 0.32 2.61 12.13
C ALA A 178 0.28 2.78 10.60
N LEU A 179 1.31 3.38 10.01
CA LEU A 179 1.48 3.54 8.56
C LEU A 179 1.41 2.21 7.84
N PHE A 180 2.21 1.23 8.27
CA PHE A 180 2.26 -0.06 7.62
C PHE A 180 0.99 -0.88 7.87
N THR A 181 0.35 -0.74 9.04
CA THR A 181 -0.97 -1.37 9.25
C THR A 181 -2.02 -0.80 8.29
N TYR A 182 -2.02 0.52 8.10
CA TYR A 182 -2.86 1.18 7.10
C TYR A 182 -2.53 0.73 5.68
N MET A 183 -1.25 0.68 5.29
CA MET A 183 -0.81 0.19 3.98
C MET A 183 -1.31 -1.22 3.69
N TYR A 184 -1.26 -2.13 4.67
CA TYR A 184 -1.72 -3.51 4.50
C TYR A 184 -3.25 -3.63 4.46
N GLY A 185 -3.96 -2.73 5.16
CA GLY A 185 -5.42 -2.62 5.09
C GLY A 185 -5.93 -1.93 3.83
N HIS A 186 -5.20 -0.99 3.26
CA HIS A 186 -5.60 -0.25 2.05
C HIS A 186 -5.66 -1.19 0.82
N PRO A 187 -6.61 -1.01 -0.13
CA PRO A 187 -6.64 -1.81 -1.37
C PRO A 187 -5.38 -1.68 -2.21
N GLY A 188 -4.93 -2.79 -2.80
CA GLY A 188 -3.76 -2.87 -3.69
C GLY A 188 -2.65 -3.76 -3.15
N LYS A 189 -1.70 -4.18 -4.01
CA LYS A 189 -0.58 -5.04 -3.60
C LYS A 189 0.49 -4.25 -2.85
N LYS A 190 1.45 -4.92 -2.19
CA LYS A 190 2.39 -4.29 -1.24
C LYS A 190 3.84 -4.44 -1.72
N THR A 191 4.60 -3.35 -1.70
CA THR A 191 6.05 -3.34 -1.88
C THR A 191 6.70 -2.42 -0.85
N ILE A 192 7.69 -2.94 -0.12
CA ILE A 192 8.54 -2.15 0.78
C ILE A 192 9.99 -2.42 0.44
N PHE A 193 10.86 -1.44 0.71
CA PHE A 193 12.29 -1.58 0.48
C PHE A 193 13.02 -2.10 1.73
N MET A 194 14.14 -2.80 1.51
CA MET A 194 14.96 -3.35 2.57
C MET A 194 15.43 -2.26 3.55
N GLY A 195 15.51 -2.58 4.84
CA GLY A 195 15.81 -1.63 5.91
C GLY A 195 14.57 -0.98 6.52
N MET A 196 13.45 -0.91 5.79
CA MET A 196 12.19 -0.39 6.33
C MET A 196 11.58 -1.32 7.39
N GLU A 197 11.77 -2.63 7.22
CA GLU A 197 11.16 -3.68 8.06
C GLU A 197 11.70 -3.75 9.48
N PHE A 198 12.89 -3.21 9.72
CA PHE A 198 13.45 -3.05 11.06
C PHE A 198 13.70 -1.58 11.41
N GLY A 199 13.30 -0.64 10.55
CA GLY A 199 13.37 0.79 10.82
C GLY A 199 14.80 1.31 10.92
N GLN A 200 15.62 1.11 9.89
CA GLN A 200 16.96 1.68 9.80
C GLN A 200 16.93 3.20 9.96
N TRP A 201 17.85 3.74 10.77
CA TRP A 201 17.92 5.18 11.04
C TRP A 201 18.56 5.98 9.91
N ALA A 202 19.65 5.48 9.34
CA ALA A 202 20.32 6.12 8.23
C ALA A 202 19.51 5.95 6.93
N GLU A 203 19.65 6.92 6.02
CA GLU A 203 19.25 6.73 4.62
C GLU A 203 19.95 5.51 4.02
N TRP A 204 19.34 4.93 3.00
CA TRP A 204 19.99 3.85 2.27
C TRP A 204 21.24 4.38 1.55
N ASN A 205 22.34 3.65 1.71
CA ASN A 205 23.60 3.94 1.04
C ASN A 205 23.98 2.72 0.20
N PHE A 206 24.05 2.88 -1.13
CA PHE A 206 24.39 1.78 -2.04
C PHE A 206 25.84 1.29 -1.88
N ASP A 207 26.74 2.11 -1.31
CA ASP A 207 28.13 1.75 -1.05
C ASP A 207 28.33 0.96 0.26
N GLN A 208 27.27 0.77 1.06
CA GLN A 208 27.35 0.11 2.37
C GLN A 208 26.26 -0.96 2.55
N SER A 209 26.52 -1.92 3.43
CA SER A 209 25.49 -2.85 3.89
C SER A 209 24.46 -2.11 4.75
N LEU A 210 23.28 -2.71 4.90
CA LEU A 210 22.31 -2.28 5.91
C LEU A 210 22.88 -2.35 7.34
N ASP A 211 22.29 -1.58 8.24
CA ASP A 211 22.66 -1.47 9.66
C ASP A 211 22.17 -2.69 10.47
N TRP A 212 22.63 -3.89 10.11
CA TRP A 212 22.18 -5.16 10.70
C TRP A 212 22.37 -5.27 12.23
N HIS A 213 23.25 -4.46 12.82
CA HIS A 213 23.45 -4.42 14.26
C HIS A 213 22.18 -3.95 15.01
N LEU A 214 21.30 -3.19 14.36
CA LEU A 214 20.08 -2.63 14.95
C LEU A 214 19.04 -3.71 15.31
N ILE A 215 18.95 -4.81 14.55
CA ILE A 215 17.86 -5.82 14.69
C ILE A 215 17.82 -6.54 16.05
N LYS A 216 18.85 -6.33 16.89
CA LYS A 216 18.97 -6.92 18.23
C LYS A 216 18.53 -5.99 19.34
N SER A 217 18.34 -4.70 19.06
CA SER A 217 17.98 -3.68 20.06
C SER A 217 16.57 -3.17 19.86
N TRP A 218 15.98 -2.69 20.95
CA TRP A 218 14.78 -1.88 20.87
C TRP A 218 15.07 -0.60 20.08
N PRO A 219 14.12 -0.11 19.25
CA PRO A 219 12.80 -0.67 18.91
C PRO A 219 12.77 -1.56 17.65
N HIS A 220 13.93 -1.87 17.07
CA HIS A 220 14.05 -2.51 15.75
C HIS A 220 13.63 -3.98 15.74
N LYS A 221 13.97 -4.73 16.81
CA LYS A 221 13.58 -6.14 16.97
C LYS A 221 12.06 -6.29 16.96
N GLU A 222 11.38 -5.40 17.66
CA GLU A 222 9.92 -5.39 17.78
C GLU A 222 9.23 -4.98 16.48
N LEU A 223 9.80 -4.03 15.73
CA LEU A 223 9.29 -3.67 14.40
C LEU A 223 9.44 -4.84 13.40
N LEU A 224 10.57 -5.54 13.43
CA LEU A 224 10.77 -6.73 12.60
C LEU A 224 9.76 -7.83 12.94
N ARG A 225 9.42 -7.99 14.23
CA ARG A 225 8.35 -8.89 14.68
C ARG A 225 6.99 -8.47 14.14
N PHE A 226 6.67 -7.17 14.19
CA PHE A 226 5.46 -6.61 13.60
C PHE A 226 5.34 -6.96 12.11
N PHE A 227 6.41 -6.76 11.33
CA PHE A 227 6.41 -7.10 9.91
C PHE A 227 6.26 -8.60 9.65
N SER A 228 6.81 -9.46 10.51
CA SER A 228 6.59 -10.92 10.41
C SER A 228 5.12 -11.28 10.60
N ASP A 229 4.48 -10.69 11.61
CA ASP A 229 3.11 -11.02 11.99
C ASP A 229 2.08 -10.42 11.02
N ILE A 230 2.27 -9.18 10.55
CA ILE A 230 1.36 -8.56 9.57
C ILE A 230 1.44 -9.24 8.20
N ASN A 231 2.63 -9.72 7.79
CA ASN A 231 2.76 -10.52 6.56
C ASN A 231 2.11 -11.89 6.69
N ARG A 232 2.15 -12.51 7.88
CA ARG A 232 1.42 -13.75 8.13
C ARG A 232 -0.08 -13.51 8.01
N LEU A 233 -0.59 -12.45 8.65
CA LEU A 233 -1.99 -12.04 8.58
C LEU A 233 -2.42 -11.76 7.13
N TYR A 234 -1.61 -11.02 6.36
CA TYR A 234 -1.87 -10.74 4.94
C TYR A 234 -2.07 -12.01 4.13
N LYS A 235 -1.25 -13.04 4.36
CA LYS A 235 -1.36 -14.32 3.63
C LYS A 235 -2.55 -15.16 4.07
N THR A 236 -2.95 -15.10 5.34
CA THR A 236 -4.03 -15.93 5.88
C THR A 236 -5.41 -15.34 5.68
N GLU A 237 -5.54 -14.01 5.70
CA GLU A 237 -6.83 -13.33 5.58
C GLU A 237 -7.12 -12.92 4.13
N ARG A 238 -7.95 -13.71 3.44
CA ARG A 238 -8.32 -13.50 2.03
C ARG A 238 -8.88 -12.11 1.74
N ALA A 239 -9.60 -11.53 2.70
CA ALA A 239 -10.15 -10.17 2.61
C ALA A 239 -9.10 -9.08 2.35
N LEU A 240 -7.81 -9.33 2.64
CA LEU A 240 -6.73 -8.37 2.44
C LEU A 240 -6.17 -8.34 1.01
N TRP A 241 -6.48 -9.33 0.17
CA TRP A 241 -5.88 -9.42 -1.17
C TRP A 241 -6.79 -9.93 -2.29
N GLU A 242 -7.90 -10.60 -1.99
CA GLU A 242 -8.78 -11.21 -2.99
C GLU A 242 -9.46 -10.16 -3.88
N ASP A 243 -10.08 -9.16 -3.27
CA ASP A 243 -10.84 -8.11 -3.97
C ASP A 243 -10.13 -6.73 -3.94
N ASP A 244 -8.80 -6.71 -4.07
CA ASP A 244 -8.01 -5.46 -4.06
C ASP A 244 -8.39 -4.47 -5.17
N PHE A 245 -8.87 -4.97 -6.31
CA PHE A 245 -9.05 -4.19 -7.54
C PHE A 245 -10.51 -3.88 -7.85
N THR A 246 -11.42 -4.10 -6.91
CA THR A 246 -12.83 -3.74 -7.05
C THR A 246 -13.32 -2.99 -5.83
N ALA A 247 -14.27 -2.07 -6.04
CA ALA A 247 -14.88 -1.32 -4.94
C ALA A 247 -15.64 -2.22 -3.94
N ALA A 248 -15.94 -3.48 -4.28
CA ALA A 248 -16.59 -4.42 -3.36
C ALA A 248 -15.68 -4.88 -2.22
N GLY A 249 -14.36 -4.87 -2.42
CA GLY A 249 -13.37 -5.31 -1.43
C GLY A 249 -13.08 -4.30 -0.31
N PHE A 250 -13.63 -3.09 -0.40
CA PHE A 250 -13.38 -1.99 0.54
C PHE A 250 -14.64 -1.17 0.80
N ALA A 251 -14.84 -0.73 2.05
CA ALA A 251 -15.83 0.29 2.36
C ALA A 251 -15.39 1.12 3.56
N TRP A 252 -15.50 2.44 3.49
CA TRP A 252 -15.37 3.28 4.68
C TRP A 252 -16.50 2.96 5.66
N ILE A 253 -16.15 2.85 6.94
CA ILE A 253 -17.12 2.90 8.05
C ILE A 253 -17.28 4.36 8.46
N ASN A 254 -16.16 4.98 8.86
CA ASN A 254 -16.10 6.42 9.10
C ASN A 254 -14.72 6.94 8.74
N CYS A 255 -14.69 7.95 7.87
CA CYS A 255 -13.51 8.69 7.46
C CYS A 255 -13.67 10.20 7.69
N ASN A 256 -14.67 10.64 8.47
CA ASN A 256 -14.97 12.06 8.67
C ASN A 256 -14.52 12.59 10.03
N ASP A 257 -13.91 11.76 10.88
CA ASP A 257 -13.41 12.16 12.20
C ASP A 257 -12.04 12.86 12.10
N LEU A 258 -12.09 14.04 11.48
CA LEU A 258 -10.94 14.91 11.24
C LEU A 258 -10.23 15.30 12.54
N GLN A 259 -11.02 15.63 13.58
CA GLN A 259 -10.51 16.17 14.85
C GLN A 259 -9.64 15.17 15.59
N ASN A 260 -10.00 13.88 15.56
CA ASN A 260 -9.21 12.83 16.18
C ASN A 260 -8.23 12.17 15.20
N SER A 261 -8.31 12.49 13.90
CA SER A 261 -7.58 11.78 12.83
C SER A 261 -7.73 10.26 12.94
N VAL A 262 -8.99 9.83 13.16
CA VAL A 262 -9.36 8.42 13.25
C VAL A 262 -10.08 8.00 11.98
N PHE A 263 -9.67 6.85 11.45
CA PHE A 263 -10.22 6.25 10.24
C PHE A 263 -10.70 4.84 10.56
N SER A 264 -11.84 4.45 10.02
CA SER A 264 -12.32 3.08 10.11
C SER A 264 -12.91 2.61 8.80
N PHE A 265 -12.57 1.39 8.42
CA PHE A 265 -12.99 0.81 7.14
C PHE A 265 -13.08 -0.71 7.20
N LEU A 266 -13.75 -1.28 6.20
CA LEU A 266 -13.90 -2.70 5.99
C LEU A 266 -13.01 -3.16 4.85
N ARG A 267 -12.46 -4.37 5.01
CA ARG A 267 -11.93 -5.18 3.92
C ARG A 267 -12.77 -6.43 3.78
N ARG A 268 -13.09 -6.84 2.55
CA ARG A 268 -14.01 -7.95 2.27
C ARG A 268 -13.40 -8.93 1.27
N SER A 269 -13.70 -10.21 1.45
CA SER A 269 -13.55 -11.25 0.43
C SER A 269 -14.94 -11.59 -0.09
N LYS A 270 -15.17 -11.40 -1.38
CA LYS A 270 -16.43 -11.69 -2.05
C LYS A 270 -16.67 -13.20 -2.14
N GLU A 271 -15.62 -14.00 -2.30
CA GLU A 271 -15.74 -15.45 -2.43
C GLU A 271 -16.19 -16.09 -1.11
N THR A 272 -15.65 -15.63 0.01
CA THR A 272 -15.94 -16.22 1.33
C THR A 272 -17.04 -15.48 2.11
N GLY A 273 -17.29 -14.21 1.77
CA GLY A 273 -18.13 -13.32 2.57
C GLY A 273 -17.46 -12.82 3.86
N GLU A 274 -16.22 -13.24 4.14
CA GLU A 274 -15.45 -12.76 5.29
C GLU A 274 -15.11 -11.28 5.16
N PHE A 275 -15.02 -10.61 6.30
CA PHE A 275 -14.58 -9.23 6.37
C PHE A 275 -13.74 -8.94 7.59
N LEU A 276 -12.89 -7.93 7.46
CA LEU A 276 -12.08 -7.35 8.53
C LEU A 276 -12.50 -5.91 8.77
N VAL A 277 -12.45 -5.48 10.03
CA VAL A 277 -12.64 -4.09 10.44
C VAL A 277 -11.29 -3.51 10.80
N PHE A 278 -10.92 -2.42 10.15
CA PHE A 278 -9.76 -1.62 10.50
C PHE A 278 -10.20 -0.39 11.28
N VAL A 279 -9.47 -0.07 12.34
CA VAL A 279 -9.60 1.20 13.08
C VAL A 279 -8.21 1.77 13.30
N CYS A 280 -7.93 2.90 12.68
CA CYS A 280 -6.62 3.54 12.65
C CYS A 280 -6.70 4.88 13.37
N ASN A 281 -5.90 5.06 14.42
CA ASN A 281 -5.73 6.33 15.10
C ASN A 281 -4.35 6.90 14.78
N PHE A 282 -4.34 8.04 14.09
CA PHE A 282 -3.10 8.71 13.68
C PHE A 282 -2.76 9.89 14.60
N THR A 283 -3.17 9.88 15.87
CA THR A 283 -2.66 10.80 16.89
C THR A 283 -2.16 10.05 18.12
N PRO A 284 -1.29 10.64 18.95
CA PRO A 284 -0.84 10.02 20.20
C PRO A 284 -1.91 10.02 21.29
N THR A 285 -3.13 10.48 21.00
CA THR A 285 -4.25 10.48 21.95
C THR A 285 -4.81 9.07 22.07
N PHE A 286 -4.86 8.52 23.28
CA PHE A 286 -5.57 7.27 23.55
C PHE A 286 -7.07 7.53 23.68
N HIS A 287 -7.89 6.79 22.93
CA HIS A 287 -9.35 6.90 23.04
C HIS A 287 -9.92 5.70 23.80
N ARG A 288 -10.25 5.91 25.08
CA ARG A 288 -10.81 4.85 25.95
C ARG A 288 -12.22 4.41 25.55
N HIS A 289 -13.01 5.27 24.94
CA HIS A 289 -14.42 4.97 24.61
C HIS A 289 -14.75 5.48 23.21
N TYR A 290 -14.20 4.83 22.19
CA TYR A 290 -14.42 5.19 20.80
C TYR A 290 -15.40 4.20 20.15
N ARG A 291 -16.50 4.68 19.58
CA ARG A 291 -17.53 3.80 19.01
C ARG A 291 -17.40 3.69 17.49
N VAL A 292 -17.41 2.46 16.97
CA VAL A 292 -17.33 2.19 15.53
C VAL A 292 -18.50 1.29 15.11
N GLY A 293 -19.28 1.73 14.13
CA GLY A 293 -20.34 0.92 13.51
C GLY A 293 -19.79 -0.34 12.82
N VAL A 294 -20.49 -1.46 12.93
CA VAL A 294 -20.09 -2.74 12.33
C VAL A 294 -21.29 -3.50 11.76
N PRO A 295 -21.12 -4.21 10.63
CA PRO A 295 -22.24 -4.72 9.84
C PRO A 295 -22.98 -5.89 10.49
N GLN A 296 -22.33 -6.66 11.37
CA GLN A 296 -22.89 -7.87 11.97
C GLN A 296 -22.81 -7.83 13.50
N GLY A 297 -23.84 -8.40 14.15
CA GLY A 297 -23.80 -8.66 15.58
C GLY A 297 -22.93 -9.89 15.90
N GLY A 298 -22.14 -9.84 16.96
CA GLY A 298 -21.32 -10.97 17.40
C GLY A 298 -20.05 -10.55 18.14
N TYR A 299 -19.09 -11.48 18.22
CA TYR A 299 -17.77 -11.23 18.78
C TYR A 299 -16.81 -10.73 17.70
N TYR A 300 -15.96 -9.77 18.03
CA TYR A 300 -14.93 -9.25 17.14
C TYR A 300 -13.57 -9.48 17.79
N ALA A 301 -12.80 -10.44 17.26
CA ALA A 301 -11.47 -10.76 17.74
C ALA A 301 -10.47 -9.70 17.27
N GLU A 302 -9.59 -9.26 18.16
CA GLU A 302 -8.47 -8.36 17.85
C GLU A 302 -7.32 -9.17 17.24
N LEU A 303 -7.34 -9.35 15.91
CA LEU A 303 -6.33 -10.15 15.20
C LEU A 303 -4.94 -9.51 15.23
N LEU A 304 -4.88 -8.19 15.15
CA LEU A 304 -3.64 -7.43 15.27
C LEU A 304 -3.93 -6.08 15.92
N ASN A 305 -3.11 -5.75 16.90
CA ASN A 305 -3.04 -4.43 17.51
C ASN A 305 -1.61 -3.93 17.38
N SER A 306 -1.42 -2.89 16.58
CA SER A 306 -0.09 -2.36 16.28
C SER A 306 0.58 -1.70 17.51
N ASP A 307 -0.16 -1.44 18.58
CA ASP A 307 0.35 -0.93 19.86
C ASP A 307 0.68 -2.03 20.89
N SER A 308 0.59 -3.30 20.51
CA SER A 308 0.98 -4.39 21.41
C SER A 308 2.45 -4.28 21.86
N THR A 309 2.72 -4.66 23.10
CA THR A 309 4.08 -4.67 23.68
C THR A 309 5.06 -5.54 22.89
N ILE A 310 4.60 -6.61 22.25
CA ILE A 310 5.44 -7.45 21.37
C ILE A 310 5.95 -6.70 20.13
N TYR A 311 5.31 -5.58 19.79
CA TYR A 311 5.70 -4.67 18.71
C TYR A 311 6.29 -3.35 19.23
N GLY A 312 6.55 -3.25 20.54
CA GLY A 312 7.14 -2.08 21.18
C GLY A 312 6.15 -0.93 21.43
N GLY A 313 4.85 -1.21 21.43
CA GLY A 313 3.81 -0.25 21.80
C GLY A 313 3.49 -0.22 23.31
N SER A 314 2.49 0.57 23.67
CA SER A 314 2.06 0.82 25.05
C SER A 314 1.04 -0.21 25.60
N ASN A 315 0.69 -1.21 24.79
CA ASN A 315 -0.26 -2.29 25.11
C ASN A 315 -1.70 -1.84 25.35
N GLN A 316 -2.10 -0.67 24.86
CA GLN A 316 -3.50 -0.26 24.94
C GLN A 316 -4.30 -1.05 23.89
N GLY A 317 -5.45 -1.59 24.27
CA GLY A 317 -6.27 -2.42 23.38
C GLY A 317 -7.47 -3.03 24.07
N ASN A 318 -8.03 -4.06 23.44
CA ASN A 318 -9.33 -4.61 23.80
C ASN A 318 -9.25 -6.02 24.41
N MET A 319 -8.08 -6.39 24.97
CA MET A 319 -7.86 -7.66 25.69
C MET A 319 -8.27 -8.91 24.89
N GLY A 320 -7.96 -8.93 23.58
CA GLY A 320 -8.24 -10.05 22.67
C GLY A 320 -9.48 -9.87 21.80
N GLY A 321 -10.42 -9.00 22.17
CA GLY A 321 -11.61 -8.70 21.37
C GLY A 321 -12.83 -8.37 22.22
N LEU A 322 -13.95 -8.11 21.55
CA LEU A 322 -15.15 -7.59 22.22
C LEU A 322 -16.44 -7.94 21.47
N TYR A 323 -17.54 -7.98 22.20
CA TYR A 323 -18.87 -8.15 21.63
C TYR A 323 -19.43 -6.82 21.13
N SER A 324 -20.05 -6.85 19.95
CA SER A 324 -20.83 -5.73 19.44
C SER A 324 -22.10 -5.49 20.27
N ASN A 325 -22.58 -4.25 20.31
CA ASN A 325 -23.90 -3.92 20.84
C ASN A 325 -24.87 -3.61 19.67
N PRO A 326 -26.18 -3.90 19.83
CA PRO A 326 -27.21 -3.51 18.87
C PRO A 326 -27.52 -2.00 18.98
N TRP A 327 -26.48 -1.19 18.75
CA TRP A 327 -26.53 0.27 18.76
C TRP A 327 -26.13 0.75 17.37
N PRO A 328 -27.10 1.17 16.53
CA PRO A 328 -26.83 1.64 15.18
C PRO A 328 -25.91 2.87 15.13
N LEU A 329 -24.89 2.83 14.28
CA LEU A 329 -23.92 3.90 14.08
C LEU A 329 -23.23 3.72 12.71
N HIS A 330 -22.82 4.82 12.06
CA HIS A 330 -22.08 4.80 10.78
C HIS A 330 -22.77 3.92 9.72
N ASP A 331 -24.11 4.06 9.60
CA ASP A 331 -24.96 3.27 8.69
C ASP A 331 -24.89 1.75 8.86
N HIS A 332 -24.54 1.30 10.07
CA HIS A 332 -24.50 -0.10 10.44
C HIS A 332 -25.43 -0.41 11.64
N PRO A 333 -26.01 -1.63 11.70
CA PRO A 333 -26.99 -1.99 12.73
C PRO A 333 -26.37 -2.20 14.13
N HIS A 334 -25.07 -2.52 14.19
CA HIS A 334 -24.34 -2.79 15.43
C HIS A 334 -23.15 -1.83 15.56
N SER A 335 -22.57 -1.75 16.76
CA SER A 335 -21.32 -1.02 16.99
C SER A 335 -20.46 -1.63 18.09
N LEU A 336 -19.17 -1.31 18.05
CA LEU A 336 -18.14 -1.71 19.02
C LEU A 336 -17.74 -0.52 19.88
N GLY A 337 -17.68 -0.68 21.20
CA GLY A 337 -17.10 0.30 22.11
C GLY A 337 -15.61 0.00 22.34
N LEU A 338 -14.75 0.59 21.52
CA LEU A 338 -13.32 0.28 21.45
C LEU A 338 -12.47 1.14 22.36
N HIS A 339 -11.39 0.53 22.86
CA HIS A 339 -10.18 1.20 23.32
C HIS A 339 -9.25 1.33 22.10
N VAL A 340 -9.12 2.53 21.55
CA VAL A 340 -8.29 2.76 20.35
C VAL A 340 -6.92 3.27 20.79
N PRO A 341 -5.83 2.51 20.54
CA PRO A 341 -4.50 2.85 21.01
C PRO A 341 -3.94 4.15 20.40
N PRO A 342 -3.02 4.83 21.09
CA PRO A 342 -2.34 6.02 20.57
C PRO A 342 -1.39 5.65 19.43
N LEU A 343 -1.44 6.37 18.31
CA LEU A 343 -0.65 6.08 17.09
C LEU A 343 -0.72 4.59 16.72
N GLY A 344 -1.91 4.00 16.84
CA GLY A 344 -2.13 2.58 16.76
C GLY A 344 -3.29 2.21 15.84
N CYS A 345 -3.22 1.00 15.31
CA CYS A 345 -4.20 0.45 14.40
C CYS A 345 -4.66 -0.91 14.92
N LEU A 346 -5.97 -1.13 14.88
CA LEU A 346 -6.63 -2.38 15.22
C LEU A 346 -7.14 -3.04 13.95
N ILE A 347 -6.92 -4.35 13.83
CA ILE A 347 -7.53 -5.21 12.83
C ILE A 347 -8.42 -6.21 13.57
N LEU A 348 -9.72 -6.16 13.31
CA LEU A 348 -10.71 -6.99 13.97
C LEU A 348 -11.38 -7.94 12.97
N LYS A 349 -11.66 -9.17 13.39
CA LYS A 349 -12.43 -10.15 12.61
C LYS A 349 -13.68 -10.56 13.35
N TRP A 350 -14.80 -10.56 12.64
CA TRP A 350 -16.10 -10.94 13.18
C TRP A 350 -16.24 -12.47 13.28
N TYR A 351 -16.84 -12.91 14.37
CA TYR A 351 -17.29 -14.28 14.60
C TYR A 351 -18.75 -14.25 15.11
N PRO A 352 -19.64 -15.08 14.55
CA PRO A 352 -21.05 -15.12 14.94
C PRO A 352 -21.26 -15.57 16.40
N GLU A 353 -20.38 -16.42 16.94
CA GLU A 353 -20.36 -16.89 18.34
C GLU A 353 -18.91 -16.92 18.88
N GLU A 354 -18.73 -17.21 20.18
CA GLU A 354 -17.45 -17.14 20.91
C GLU A 354 -16.30 -17.88 20.17
N VAL A 355 -15.13 -17.24 20.13
CA VAL A 355 -13.96 -17.59 19.30
C VAL A 355 -13.64 -19.09 19.34
N PRO A 356 -13.32 -19.73 18.19
CA PRO A 356 -12.69 -21.05 18.20
C PRO A 356 -11.49 -21.07 19.15
N LYS A 357 -11.43 -22.01 20.09
CA LYS A 357 -10.33 -22.16 21.08
C LYS A 357 -8.91 -22.23 20.47
N THR A 358 -8.80 -22.35 19.15
CA THR A 358 -7.57 -22.37 18.37
C THR A 358 -6.97 -21.00 18.05
N LEU A 359 -7.65 -19.89 18.39
CA LEU A 359 -7.17 -18.51 18.18
C LEU A 359 -6.72 -17.81 19.47
N LEU A 360 -6.93 -18.45 20.63
CA LEU A 360 -6.35 -18.09 21.94
C LEU A 360 -5.02 -18.83 22.12
#